data_AF-A0A6S6W7U4-F1
#
_entry.id   AF-A0A6S6W7U4-F1
#
_cell.length_a   1.000
_cell.length_b   1.000
_cell.length_c   1.000
_cell.angle_alpha   90.00
_cell.angle_beta   90.00
_cell.angle_gamma   90.00
#
_symmetry.space_group_name_H-M   'P 1'
#
loop_
_entity.id
_entity.type
_entity.pdbx_description
1 polymer ?
#
loop_
_entity_poly.entity_id
_entity_poly.type
_entity_poly.pdbx_seq_one_letter_code
_entity_poly.pdbx_strand_id
1 'polypeptide(L)'
;MTSFAGPWSTDLVSLNKSIQSIPSKYKSAFTTTSQATLSTITAPTSLHIWESTSDLDALLQLTSIIASLCNLGVRSQKDGTANADTSGGMIILADEKRNGSGVHNFQRICELVGYLTCVSGKKHLEGTVAVYGKVVVVRGWDSSVCEGQAEALERCVKRVNTAMERVCKMGRFGDKAKIVWHQGPVIWFLLQWINKTTPELRNALSAITVTDALHLTASIRPSASGRANTLPHLERLEQYAKKLGVPVVFLDTGSQEITFEYLGTYMYFFAYYINTFLPKELLQPHLHKAQDELVTFAFRLRAASEGVYGDQAVKMVKRYLDAGTAKQWARACVDKASYEKGRCRAAGKDEAIHHAVQLADSPFALLSSRVGVPAFARLAVGPASAGAQEYYTAAPVNIGFSKAHIRPSCPATFHVLVPKQGQDLEKVTNRVQGLMMAVLERVRQEKGNPVLGDAEKSMWRAVVKACEWAIDGSEGKMPSEVAKKVKFVMQKLKEGTWGYALEPRPEDNKDTTPTAATAPAPMPEPNRTYGFGMGTQQTMGAPVSAPSLPGPPQNMPHQMPPQMPPQIPQQAAPYTGQVPVVPGQMSQQGQYTPAPVQSMSMGQGREYMPNTMTGGGYQQTMGGPWR
;
A
#
# COMPACT_ATOMS: atom_id res chain seq x y z
N MET A 1 -23.94 -7.31 26.58
CA MET A 1 -23.11 -6.27 25.92
C MET A 1 -23.98 -5.06 25.65
N THR A 2 -23.46 -3.83 25.81
CA THR A 2 -24.19 -2.60 25.49
C THR A 2 -24.03 -2.26 24.01
N SER A 3 -25.12 -2.19 23.25
CA SER A 3 -25.09 -1.77 21.84
C SER A 3 -24.91 -0.26 21.70
N PHE A 4 -24.17 0.16 20.67
CA PHE A 4 -23.94 1.55 20.28
C PHE A 4 -23.98 1.69 18.76
N ALA A 5 -24.60 2.77 18.27
CA ALA A 5 -24.47 3.23 16.90
C ALA A 5 -24.30 4.76 16.90
N GLY A 6 -23.26 5.25 16.25
CA GLY A 6 -22.99 6.68 16.10
C GLY A 6 -23.74 7.31 14.91
N PRO A 7 -23.49 8.61 14.65
CA PRO A 7 -24.03 9.31 13.48
C PRO A 7 -23.45 8.75 12.18
N TRP A 8 -24.20 8.90 11.08
CA TRP A 8 -23.70 8.61 9.74
C TRP A 8 -22.69 9.67 9.28
N SER A 9 -21.67 9.22 8.55
CA SER A 9 -20.57 10.00 8.01
C SER A 9 -20.42 9.70 6.51
N THR A 10 -20.08 10.72 5.73
CA THR A 10 -19.85 10.70 4.27
C THR A 10 -18.40 10.41 3.88
N ASP A 11 -17.49 10.58 4.83
CA ASP A 11 -16.04 10.67 4.61
C ASP A 11 -15.27 10.22 5.87
N LEU A 12 -13.96 10.01 5.71
CA LEU A 12 -13.06 9.55 6.78
C LEU A 12 -12.93 10.57 7.92
N VAL A 13 -12.94 11.87 7.63
CA VAL A 13 -12.75 12.94 8.63
C VAL A 13 -13.93 12.96 9.60
N SER A 14 -15.15 12.85 9.09
CA SER A 14 -16.39 12.78 9.86
C SER A 14 -16.49 11.46 10.65
N LEU A 15 -16.03 10.35 10.07
CA LEU A 15 -15.93 9.07 10.78
C LEU A 15 -14.94 9.17 11.96
N ASN A 16 -13.75 9.73 11.75
CA ASN A 16 -12.73 9.87 12.79
C ASN A 16 -13.21 10.77 13.95
N LYS A 17 -13.88 11.89 13.64
CA LYS A 17 -14.58 12.71 14.66
C LYS A 17 -15.64 11.91 15.42
N SER A 18 -16.41 11.08 14.72
CA SER A 18 -17.46 10.21 15.32
C SER A 18 -16.88 9.11 16.21
N ILE A 19 -15.67 8.61 15.91
CA ILE A 19 -14.94 7.63 16.73
C ILE A 19 -14.38 8.29 18.00
N GLN A 20 -13.80 9.49 17.88
CA GLN A 20 -13.25 10.23 19.03
C GLN A 20 -14.35 10.64 20.04
N SER A 21 -15.54 10.98 19.53
CA SER A 21 -16.72 11.40 20.30
C SER A 21 -17.59 10.26 20.84
N ILE A 22 -17.16 8.98 20.73
CA ILE A 22 -17.89 7.84 21.33
C ILE A 22 -18.10 8.09 22.84
N PRO A 23 -19.33 7.97 23.38
CA PRO A 23 -19.58 8.17 24.81
C PRO A 23 -18.76 7.21 25.69
N SER A 24 -18.26 7.68 26.83
CA SER A 24 -17.38 6.94 27.74
C SER A 24 -17.87 5.51 28.06
N LYS A 25 -19.18 5.36 28.32
CA LYS A 25 -19.84 4.07 28.60
C LYS A 25 -19.72 3.02 27.49
N TYR A 26 -19.41 3.41 26.25
CA TYR A 26 -19.20 2.50 25.11
C TYR A 26 -17.74 2.36 24.68
N LYS A 27 -16.85 3.28 25.10
CA LYS A 27 -15.43 3.30 24.68
C LYS A 27 -14.70 1.99 25.02
N SER A 28 -14.96 1.40 26.19
CA SER A 28 -14.36 0.12 26.60
C SER A 28 -14.72 -1.01 25.62
N ALA A 29 -16.01 -1.23 25.37
CA ALA A 29 -16.46 -2.27 24.45
C ALA A 29 -15.91 -2.09 23.02
N PHE A 30 -15.94 -0.86 22.50
CA PHE A 30 -15.39 -0.52 21.18
C PHE A 30 -13.89 -0.83 21.08
N THR A 31 -13.10 -0.43 22.08
CA THR A 31 -11.65 -0.72 22.15
C THR A 31 -11.39 -2.22 22.26
N THR A 32 -12.13 -2.95 23.09
CA THR A 32 -11.99 -4.41 23.22
C THR A 32 -12.30 -5.13 21.89
N THR A 33 -13.35 -4.74 21.17
CA THR A 33 -13.65 -5.30 19.84
C THR A 33 -12.56 -4.98 18.81
N SER A 34 -12.04 -3.74 18.81
CA SER A 34 -10.91 -3.36 17.94
C SER A 34 -9.66 -4.19 18.25
N GLN A 35 -9.29 -4.33 19.53
CA GLN A 35 -8.13 -5.12 19.96
C GLN A 35 -8.27 -6.60 19.57
N ALA A 36 -9.40 -7.23 19.89
CA ALA A 36 -9.66 -8.63 19.54
C ALA A 36 -9.60 -8.87 18.02
N THR A 37 -10.12 -7.92 17.23
CA THR A 37 -10.05 -7.97 15.76
C THR A 37 -8.61 -7.86 15.27
N LEU A 38 -7.83 -6.89 15.78
CA LEU A 38 -6.43 -6.69 15.43
C LEU A 38 -5.57 -7.91 15.79
N SER A 39 -5.66 -8.41 17.02
CA SER A 39 -4.95 -9.61 17.46
C SER A 39 -5.30 -10.85 16.63
N THR A 40 -6.52 -10.93 16.07
CA THR A 40 -6.92 -12.02 15.16
C THR A 40 -6.30 -11.87 13.78
N ILE A 41 -6.37 -10.69 13.15
CA ILE A 41 -5.82 -10.49 11.79
C ILE A 41 -4.28 -10.43 11.74
N THR A 42 -3.60 -10.35 12.89
CA THR A 42 -2.14 -10.41 13.02
C THR A 42 -1.64 -11.68 13.73
N ALA A 43 -2.50 -12.69 13.95
CA ALA A 43 -2.17 -13.86 14.76
C ALA A 43 -1.12 -14.78 14.11
N PRO A 44 0.14 -14.85 14.60
CA PRO A 44 1.22 -15.59 13.94
C PRO A 44 1.03 -17.12 13.91
N THR A 45 0.09 -17.63 14.72
CA THR A 45 -0.32 -19.03 14.78
C THR A 45 -1.48 -19.38 13.84
N SER A 46 -1.96 -18.45 13.02
CA SER A 46 -2.97 -18.69 11.99
C SER A 46 -2.34 -18.91 10.61
N LEU A 47 -3.03 -19.65 9.75
CA LEU A 47 -2.72 -19.71 8.31
C LEU A 47 -3.19 -18.42 7.65
N HIS A 48 -2.24 -17.59 7.23
CA HIS A 48 -2.52 -16.39 6.45
C HIS A 48 -2.56 -16.70 4.95
N ILE A 49 -3.66 -16.34 4.31
CA ILE A 49 -3.90 -16.51 2.87
C ILE A 49 -3.92 -15.13 2.22
N TRP A 50 -3.08 -14.91 1.22
CA TRP A 50 -2.89 -13.60 0.57
C TRP A 50 -3.27 -13.66 -0.90
N GLU A 51 -4.40 -13.07 -1.28
CA GLU A 51 -4.71 -12.84 -2.69
C GLU A 51 -3.89 -11.64 -3.19
N SER A 52 -3.06 -11.84 -4.22
CA SER A 52 -2.10 -10.84 -4.67
C SER A 52 -1.88 -10.83 -6.18
N THR A 53 -1.59 -9.63 -6.70
CA THR A 53 -1.06 -9.39 -8.05
C THR A 53 0.47 -9.41 -8.04
N SER A 54 1.14 -9.43 -9.20
CA SER A 54 2.60 -9.27 -9.31
C SER A 54 3.06 -7.86 -9.77
N ASP A 55 2.27 -6.84 -9.42
CA ASP A 55 2.65 -5.44 -9.57
C ASP A 55 3.61 -5.01 -8.44
N LEU A 56 4.34 -3.89 -8.59
CA LEU A 56 5.53 -3.60 -7.80
C LEU A 56 5.24 -3.40 -6.30
N ASP A 57 4.17 -2.67 -5.98
CA ASP A 57 3.70 -2.45 -4.61
C ASP A 57 3.29 -3.78 -3.93
N ALA A 58 2.64 -4.66 -4.69
CA ALA A 58 2.21 -5.98 -4.21
C ALA A 58 3.40 -6.94 -4.01
N LEU A 59 4.40 -6.92 -4.90
CA LEU A 59 5.64 -7.69 -4.74
C LEU A 59 6.41 -7.22 -3.50
N LEU A 60 6.58 -5.91 -3.31
CA LEU A 60 7.25 -5.35 -2.12
C LEU A 60 6.52 -5.69 -0.81
N GLN A 61 5.19 -5.64 -0.82
CA GLN A 61 4.39 -6.04 0.33
C GLN A 61 4.53 -7.54 0.64
N LEU A 62 4.58 -8.40 -0.38
CA LEU A 62 4.91 -9.82 -0.21
C LEU A 62 6.34 -10.01 0.33
N THR A 63 7.33 -9.24 -0.15
CA THR A 63 8.71 -9.29 0.39
C THR A 63 8.74 -8.98 1.90
N SER A 64 7.97 -8.00 2.37
CA SER A 64 7.89 -7.69 3.81
C SER A 64 7.33 -8.85 4.65
N ILE A 65 6.34 -9.58 4.13
CA ILE A 65 5.78 -10.77 4.80
C ILE A 65 6.79 -11.92 4.77
N ILE A 66 7.37 -12.22 3.61
CA ILE A 66 8.30 -13.34 3.42
C ILE A 66 9.55 -13.15 4.27
N ALA A 67 10.14 -11.94 4.28
CA ALA A 67 11.28 -11.58 5.13
C ALA A 67 10.97 -11.58 6.64
N SER A 68 9.69 -11.68 7.03
CA SER A 68 9.24 -11.79 8.42
C SER A 68 8.88 -13.23 8.83
N LEU A 69 8.41 -14.06 7.89
CA LEU A 69 8.05 -15.46 8.11
C LEU A 69 9.20 -16.44 7.87
N CYS A 70 10.08 -16.12 6.93
CA CYS A 70 11.23 -16.93 6.58
C CYS A 70 12.50 -16.36 7.24
N ASN A 71 13.29 -17.23 7.87
CA ASN A 71 14.72 -16.97 8.04
C ASN A 71 15.34 -17.01 6.63
N LEU A 72 15.77 -15.86 6.11
CA LEU A 72 16.25 -15.76 4.72
C LEU A 72 17.64 -16.41 4.52
N GLY A 73 18.36 -16.72 5.61
CA GLY A 73 19.63 -17.45 5.61
C GLY A 73 20.57 -17.02 6.75
N VAL A 74 20.44 -15.77 7.21
CA VAL A 74 21.39 -15.06 8.09
C VAL A 74 21.65 -15.79 9.41
N ARG A 75 20.71 -16.61 9.87
CA ARG A 75 20.95 -17.58 10.95
C ARG A 75 21.12 -18.99 10.40
N SER A 76 22.36 -19.33 10.06
CA SER A 76 22.91 -20.61 10.52
C SER A 76 22.67 -20.71 12.03
N GLN A 77 22.43 -21.91 12.58
CA GLN A 77 21.92 -22.11 13.95
C GLN A 77 22.91 -21.65 15.05
N LYS A 78 23.01 -20.34 15.24
CA LYS A 78 23.54 -19.70 16.44
C LYS A 78 22.38 -19.00 17.13
N ASP A 79 22.21 -19.40 18.37
CA ASP A 79 21.17 -19.02 19.33
C ASP A 79 19.74 -19.44 18.95
N GLY A 80 19.16 -20.26 19.83
CA GLY A 80 17.80 -20.80 19.76
C GLY A 80 16.73 -19.72 19.91
N THR A 81 16.63 -18.86 18.91
CA THR A 81 15.60 -17.82 18.85
C THR A 81 14.24 -18.46 18.58
N ALA A 82 13.26 -18.14 19.43
CA ALA A 82 12.01 -18.90 19.68
C ALA A 82 11.03 -19.06 18.49
N ASN A 83 11.43 -18.66 17.28
CA ASN A 83 10.57 -18.55 16.11
C ASN A 83 10.81 -19.60 15.02
N ALA A 84 11.84 -20.47 15.13
CA ALA A 84 12.04 -21.55 14.16
C ALA A 84 10.89 -22.57 14.17
N ASP A 85 10.49 -22.99 15.38
CA ASP A 85 9.50 -24.04 15.63
C ASP A 85 8.04 -23.56 15.68
N THR A 86 7.80 -22.24 15.74
CA THR A 86 6.48 -21.61 15.97
C THR A 86 5.97 -20.75 14.79
N SER A 87 6.84 -20.38 13.84
CA SER A 87 6.40 -19.62 12.65
C SER A 87 5.56 -20.50 11.71
N GLY A 88 4.29 -20.12 11.52
CA GLY A 88 3.34 -20.80 10.65
C GLY A 88 3.69 -20.73 9.16
N GLY A 89 2.90 -21.44 8.35
CA GLY A 89 2.95 -21.35 6.89
C GLY A 89 2.04 -20.25 6.34
N MET A 90 2.29 -19.81 5.10
CA MET A 90 1.43 -18.89 4.35
C MET A 90 1.04 -19.46 2.99
N ILE A 91 -0.12 -19.05 2.49
CA ILE A 91 -0.53 -19.28 1.10
C ILE A 91 -0.61 -17.93 0.37
N ILE A 92 -0.08 -17.88 -0.85
CA ILE A 92 -0.26 -16.73 -1.76
C ILE A 92 -1.13 -17.21 -2.93
N LEU A 93 -2.31 -16.62 -3.09
CA LEU A 93 -3.19 -16.84 -4.24
C LEU A 93 -2.87 -15.78 -5.29
N ALA A 94 -2.31 -16.20 -6.42
CA ALA A 94 -2.02 -15.28 -7.52
C ALA A 94 -3.29 -14.96 -8.31
N ASP A 95 -3.74 -13.71 -8.33
CA ASP A 95 -4.84 -13.21 -9.17
C ASP A 95 -4.46 -13.35 -10.64
N GLU A 96 -4.98 -14.34 -11.36
CA GLU A 96 -4.58 -14.65 -12.74
C GLU A 96 -5.43 -13.90 -13.76
N LYS A 97 -4.97 -12.73 -14.20
CA LYS A 97 -5.64 -11.98 -15.26
C LYS A 97 -5.34 -12.59 -16.63
N ARG A 98 -6.34 -13.18 -17.27
CA ARG A 98 -6.24 -13.73 -18.65
C ARG A 98 -6.09 -12.65 -19.73
N ASN A 99 -6.36 -11.39 -19.38
CA ASN A 99 -6.59 -10.32 -20.34
C ASN A 99 -5.28 -9.65 -20.81
N GLY A 100 -4.66 -10.24 -21.83
CA GLY A 100 -3.86 -9.53 -22.86
C GLY A 100 -2.52 -8.90 -22.47
N SER A 101 -2.19 -8.74 -21.18
CA SER A 101 -0.96 -8.06 -20.74
C SER A 101 0.31 -8.91 -20.88
N GLY A 102 0.18 -10.24 -20.97
CA GLY A 102 1.29 -11.20 -20.88
C GLY A 102 1.87 -11.36 -19.47
N VAL A 103 1.27 -10.74 -18.45
CA VAL A 103 1.80 -10.74 -17.07
C VAL A 103 1.27 -11.95 -16.29
N HIS A 104 2.08 -13.01 -16.21
CA HIS A 104 1.76 -14.23 -15.47
C HIS A 104 2.02 -14.06 -13.97
N ASN A 105 0.99 -13.64 -13.22
CA ASN A 105 1.09 -13.31 -11.80
C ASN A 105 1.62 -14.49 -10.95
N PHE A 106 1.16 -15.73 -11.20
CA PHE A 106 1.67 -16.93 -10.51
C PHE A 106 3.17 -17.12 -10.73
N GLN A 107 3.65 -17.01 -11.98
CA GLN A 107 5.07 -17.20 -12.29
C GLN A 107 5.93 -16.13 -11.62
N ARG A 108 5.51 -14.86 -11.69
CA ARG A 108 6.23 -13.73 -11.10
C ARG A 108 6.27 -13.80 -9.57
N ILE A 109 5.20 -14.28 -8.93
CA ILE A 109 5.20 -14.52 -7.47
C ILE A 109 6.07 -15.74 -7.11
N CYS A 110 6.05 -16.82 -7.90
CA CYS A 110 6.96 -17.96 -7.72
C CYS A 110 8.45 -17.55 -7.84
N GLU A 111 8.76 -16.66 -8.77
CA GLU A 111 10.08 -16.08 -8.98
C GLU A 111 10.51 -15.22 -7.79
N LEU A 112 9.62 -14.36 -7.26
CA LEU A 112 9.87 -13.60 -6.03
C LEU A 112 10.19 -14.52 -4.85
N VAL A 113 9.34 -15.51 -4.60
CA VAL A 113 9.52 -16.42 -3.45
C VAL A 113 10.80 -17.24 -3.61
N GLY A 114 11.10 -17.74 -4.81
CA GLY A 114 12.33 -18.47 -5.09
C GLY A 114 13.58 -17.62 -4.91
N TYR A 115 13.55 -16.37 -5.37
CA TYR A 115 14.62 -15.39 -5.14
C TYR A 115 14.84 -15.16 -3.65
N LEU A 116 13.80 -14.75 -2.91
CA LEU A 116 13.94 -14.39 -1.50
C LEU A 116 14.36 -15.58 -0.61
N THR A 117 13.80 -16.77 -0.85
CA THR A 117 14.04 -17.95 -0.01
C THR A 117 15.26 -18.77 -0.40
N CYS A 118 15.91 -18.47 -1.54
CA CYS A 118 16.98 -19.30 -2.13
C CYS A 118 16.56 -20.77 -2.42
N VAL A 119 15.26 -21.06 -2.52
CA VAL A 119 14.72 -22.43 -2.68
C VAL A 119 14.07 -22.61 -4.04
N SER A 120 14.41 -23.70 -4.72
CA SER A 120 13.70 -24.16 -5.91
C SER A 120 12.30 -24.69 -5.56
N GLY A 121 11.27 -24.03 -6.08
CA GLY A 121 9.88 -24.37 -5.78
C GLY A 121 9.46 -25.75 -6.29
N LYS A 122 8.91 -26.59 -5.41
CA LYS A 122 8.35 -27.90 -5.78
C LYS A 122 6.97 -27.73 -6.40
N LYS A 123 6.83 -28.10 -7.67
CA LYS A 123 5.57 -28.00 -8.43
C LYS A 123 4.62 -29.16 -8.08
N HIS A 124 3.35 -28.83 -7.86
CA HIS A 124 2.27 -29.77 -7.55
C HIS A 124 1.00 -29.39 -8.32
N LEU A 125 0.03 -30.32 -8.38
CA LEU A 125 -1.27 -30.14 -9.06
C LEU A 125 -1.08 -29.56 -10.49
N GLU A 126 -0.44 -30.33 -11.37
CA GLU A 126 -0.19 -29.94 -12.77
C GLU A 126 0.61 -28.62 -12.92
N GLY A 127 1.42 -28.29 -11.91
CA GLY A 127 2.22 -27.05 -11.87
C GLY A 127 1.41 -25.79 -11.53
N THR A 128 0.15 -25.93 -11.10
CA THR A 128 -0.70 -24.82 -10.64
C THR A 128 -0.50 -24.47 -9.15
N VAL A 129 0.35 -25.23 -8.44
CA VAL A 129 0.81 -24.94 -7.08
C VAL A 129 2.33 -25.11 -7.04
N ALA A 130 3.03 -24.22 -6.33
CA ALA A 130 4.46 -24.30 -6.08
C ALA A 130 4.77 -24.09 -4.58
N VAL A 131 5.62 -24.95 -4.01
CA VAL A 131 5.92 -25.00 -2.57
C VAL A 131 7.38 -24.65 -2.31
N TYR A 132 7.61 -23.68 -1.44
CA TYR A 132 8.89 -23.11 -1.03
C TYR A 132 9.01 -23.18 0.50
N GLY A 133 9.12 -24.39 1.04
CA GLY A 133 9.10 -24.63 2.49
C GLY A 133 7.78 -24.18 3.12
N LYS A 134 7.82 -23.09 3.90
CA LYS A 134 6.64 -22.52 4.60
C LYS A 134 5.74 -21.65 3.70
N VAL A 135 6.19 -21.27 2.50
CA VAL A 135 5.43 -20.45 1.54
C VAL A 135 4.87 -21.33 0.43
N VAL A 136 3.55 -21.29 0.22
CA VAL A 136 2.88 -22.00 -0.88
C VAL A 136 2.22 -21.01 -1.82
N VAL A 137 2.69 -20.97 -3.07
CA VAL A 137 2.08 -20.16 -4.13
C VAL A 137 1.07 -21.02 -4.88
N VAL A 138 -0.14 -20.51 -5.04
CA VAL A 138 -1.25 -21.17 -5.73
C VAL A 138 -1.73 -20.28 -6.86
N ARG A 139 -1.88 -20.83 -8.06
CA ARG A 139 -2.54 -20.14 -9.18
C ARG A 139 -4.00 -19.88 -8.79
N GLY A 140 -4.38 -18.61 -8.66
CA GLY A 140 -5.70 -18.21 -8.15
C GLY A 140 -6.77 -18.20 -9.23
N TRP A 141 -7.74 -17.31 -9.03
CA TRP A 141 -8.83 -17.00 -9.94
C TRP A 141 -8.52 -15.70 -10.72
N ASP A 142 -9.25 -15.44 -11.80
CA ASP A 142 -9.19 -14.16 -12.53
C ASP A 142 -10.19 -13.18 -11.90
N SER A 143 -9.72 -12.17 -11.18
CA SER A 143 -10.58 -11.16 -10.55
C SER A 143 -11.47 -10.38 -11.53
N SER A 144 -11.20 -10.41 -12.83
CA SER A 144 -12.07 -9.80 -13.85
C SER A 144 -13.27 -10.68 -14.25
N VAL A 145 -13.27 -11.97 -13.91
CA VAL A 145 -14.33 -12.92 -14.23
C VAL A 145 -15.22 -13.15 -13.01
N CYS A 146 -16.38 -12.48 -12.96
CA CYS A 146 -17.36 -12.66 -11.89
C CYS A 146 -18.53 -13.60 -12.27
N GLU A 147 -18.68 -13.99 -13.53
CA GLU A 147 -19.75 -14.91 -13.97
C GLU A 147 -19.28 -15.80 -15.13
N GLY A 148 -19.98 -16.92 -15.35
CA GLY A 148 -19.56 -17.98 -16.27
C GLY A 148 -18.41 -18.85 -15.74
N GLN A 149 -18.11 -19.94 -16.45
CA GLN A 149 -17.00 -20.87 -16.15
C GLN A 149 -17.11 -21.66 -14.82
N ALA A 150 -18.28 -22.25 -14.53
CA ALA A 150 -18.52 -23.03 -13.32
C ALA A 150 -17.46 -24.14 -13.03
N GLU A 151 -17.06 -24.90 -14.06
CA GLU A 151 -16.02 -25.94 -13.94
C GLU A 151 -14.63 -25.40 -13.62
N ALA A 152 -14.29 -24.22 -14.15
CA ALA A 152 -13.00 -23.59 -13.86
C ALA A 152 -12.98 -23.10 -12.41
N LEU A 153 -14.10 -22.54 -11.94
CA LEU A 153 -14.30 -22.12 -10.55
C LEU A 153 -14.17 -23.32 -9.60
N GLU A 154 -14.82 -24.44 -9.90
CA GLU A 154 -14.75 -25.66 -9.08
C GLU A 154 -13.31 -26.21 -9.02
N ARG A 155 -12.62 -26.30 -10.16
CA ARG A 155 -11.19 -26.67 -10.20
C ARG A 155 -10.32 -25.72 -9.39
N CYS A 156 -10.62 -24.42 -9.39
CA CYS A 156 -9.91 -23.42 -8.59
C CYS A 156 -10.16 -23.60 -7.08
N VAL A 157 -11.42 -23.78 -6.66
CA VAL A 157 -11.78 -24.05 -5.25
C VAL A 157 -11.13 -25.35 -4.77
N LYS A 158 -11.22 -26.44 -5.53
CA LYS A 158 -10.57 -27.72 -5.20
C LYS A 158 -9.06 -27.59 -5.02
N ARG A 159 -8.39 -26.83 -5.90
CA ARG A 159 -6.95 -26.54 -5.82
C ARG A 159 -6.60 -25.76 -4.55
N VAL A 160 -7.34 -24.69 -4.26
CA VAL A 160 -7.13 -23.86 -3.06
C VAL A 160 -7.35 -24.69 -1.78
N ASN A 161 -8.44 -25.45 -1.70
CA ASN A 161 -8.73 -26.34 -0.56
C ASN A 161 -7.62 -27.38 -0.35
N THR A 162 -7.17 -28.04 -1.43
CA THR A 162 -6.07 -29.02 -1.36
C THR A 162 -4.78 -28.40 -0.83
N ALA A 163 -4.47 -27.15 -1.21
CA ALA A 163 -3.32 -26.43 -0.68
C ALA A 163 -3.52 -26.07 0.81
N MET A 164 -4.69 -25.55 1.17
CA MET A 164 -5.04 -25.18 2.56
C MET A 164 -4.97 -26.38 3.51
N GLU A 165 -5.59 -27.50 3.16
CA GLU A 165 -5.55 -28.72 3.97
C GLU A 165 -4.13 -29.26 4.16
N ARG A 166 -3.30 -29.26 3.10
CA ARG A 166 -1.90 -29.68 3.20
C ARG A 166 -1.09 -28.76 4.09
N VAL A 167 -1.23 -27.44 3.93
CA VAL A 167 -0.55 -26.46 4.78
C VAL A 167 -1.02 -26.60 6.23
N CYS A 168 -2.33 -26.72 6.49
CA CYS A 168 -2.86 -26.93 7.85
C CYS A 168 -2.37 -28.24 8.50
N LYS A 169 -2.19 -29.31 7.72
CA LYS A 169 -1.64 -30.60 8.22
C LYS A 169 -0.13 -30.56 8.47
N MET A 170 0.62 -29.75 7.72
CA MET A 170 2.08 -29.64 7.85
C MET A 170 2.54 -28.54 8.80
N GLY A 171 1.74 -27.47 8.96
CA GLY A 171 2.05 -26.33 9.81
C GLY A 171 1.55 -26.53 11.24
N ARG A 172 2.36 -26.11 12.21
CA ARG A 172 2.05 -26.20 13.65
C ARG A 172 1.12 -25.07 14.11
N PHE A 173 -0.08 -24.97 13.52
CA PHE A 173 -1.06 -23.89 13.78
C PHE A 173 -1.88 -24.10 15.07
N GLY A 174 -1.29 -24.68 16.12
CA GLY A 174 -1.98 -25.11 17.34
C GLY A 174 -2.99 -26.25 17.14
N ASP A 175 -3.78 -26.54 18.17
CA ASP A 175 -4.71 -27.69 18.21
C ASP A 175 -5.80 -27.66 17.12
N LYS A 176 -6.14 -26.45 16.63
CA LYS A 176 -7.06 -26.23 15.51
C LYS A 176 -6.55 -25.06 14.67
N ALA A 177 -6.13 -25.36 13.45
CA ALA A 177 -5.69 -24.34 12.50
C ALA A 177 -6.80 -23.30 12.24
N LYS A 178 -6.47 -22.02 12.45
CA LYS A 178 -7.30 -20.88 12.08
C LYS A 178 -6.82 -20.29 10.76
N ILE A 179 -7.72 -19.74 9.97
CA ILE A 179 -7.44 -19.11 8.68
C ILE A 179 -7.75 -17.62 8.76
N VAL A 180 -6.81 -16.77 8.34
CA VAL A 180 -7.02 -15.34 8.11
C VAL A 180 -6.89 -15.10 6.61
N TRP A 181 -7.94 -14.57 5.99
CA TRP A 181 -7.99 -14.37 4.54
C TRP A 181 -7.80 -12.90 4.16
N HIS A 182 -6.69 -12.57 3.50
CA HIS A 182 -6.37 -11.24 3.00
C HIS A 182 -6.74 -11.13 1.52
N GLN A 183 -7.98 -10.69 1.27
CA GLN A 183 -8.55 -10.50 -0.05
C GLN A 183 -8.03 -9.21 -0.71
N GLY A 184 -7.91 -9.24 -2.04
CA GLY A 184 -7.70 -8.06 -2.86
C GLY A 184 -8.97 -7.23 -3.05
N PRO A 185 -9.04 -6.40 -4.10
CA PRO A 185 -10.12 -5.44 -4.29
C PRO A 185 -11.44 -6.08 -4.74
N VAL A 186 -11.43 -7.27 -5.33
CA VAL A 186 -12.63 -7.94 -5.85
C VAL A 186 -12.96 -9.14 -4.97
N ILE A 187 -14.10 -9.12 -4.26
CA ILE A 187 -14.43 -10.13 -3.24
C ILE A 187 -15.11 -11.39 -3.81
N TRP A 188 -15.41 -11.43 -5.12
CA TRP A 188 -16.27 -12.47 -5.70
C TRP A 188 -15.74 -13.89 -5.49
N PHE A 189 -14.45 -14.14 -5.72
CA PHE A 189 -13.88 -15.49 -5.57
C PHE A 189 -13.94 -15.96 -4.11
N LEU A 190 -13.68 -15.07 -3.14
CA LEU A 190 -13.85 -15.36 -1.71
C LEU A 190 -15.29 -15.79 -1.38
N LEU A 191 -16.30 -15.12 -1.94
CA LEU A 191 -17.70 -15.51 -1.73
C LEU A 191 -18.01 -16.89 -2.30
N GLN A 192 -17.49 -17.21 -3.49
CA GLN A 192 -17.63 -18.54 -4.08
C GLN A 192 -16.89 -19.60 -3.27
N TRP A 193 -15.69 -19.29 -2.78
CA TRP A 193 -14.92 -20.17 -1.92
C TRP A 193 -15.68 -20.46 -0.62
N ILE A 194 -16.14 -19.45 0.12
CA ILE A 194 -16.93 -19.65 1.35
C ILE A 194 -18.14 -20.55 1.06
N ASN A 195 -18.85 -20.31 -0.05
CA ASN A 195 -20.04 -21.09 -0.41
C ASN A 195 -19.73 -22.56 -0.78
N LYS A 196 -18.65 -22.80 -1.55
CA LYS A 196 -18.34 -24.12 -2.15
C LYS A 196 -17.27 -24.92 -1.40
N THR A 197 -16.57 -24.34 -0.43
CA THR A 197 -15.56 -25.02 0.38
C THR A 197 -16.17 -25.97 1.40
N THR A 198 -15.34 -26.83 1.99
CA THR A 198 -15.76 -27.82 2.99
C THR A 198 -16.18 -27.14 4.30
N PRO A 199 -17.08 -27.75 5.10
CA PRO A 199 -17.47 -27.21 6.41
C PRO A 199 -16.28 -26.96 7.33
N GLU A 200 -15.26 -27.82 7.29
CA GLU A 200 -14.06 -27.76 8.14
C GLU A 200 -13.24 -26.51 7.83
N LEU A 201 -12.93 -26.27 6.54
CA LEU A 201 -12.19 -25.08 6.11
C LEU A 201 -13.00 -23.79 6.30
N ARG A 202 -14.33 -23.87 6.11
CA ARG A 202 -15.25 -22.74 6.34
C ARG A 202 -15.30 -22.35 7.82
N ASN A 203 -15.38 -23.32 8.73
CA ASN A 203 -15.43 -23.10 10.17
C ASN A 203 -14.06 -22.73 10.77
N ALA A 204 -12.97 -23.03 10.08
CA ALA A 204 -11.63 -22.59 10.44
C ALA A 204 -11.33 -21.13 10.05
N LEU A 205 -12.16 -20.50 9.20
CA LEU A 205 -12.04 -19.07 8.90
C LEU A 205 -12.28 -18.24 10.17
N SER A 206 -11.31 -17.38 10.52
CA SER A 206 -11.31 -16.60 11.75
C SER A 206 -11.47 -15.10 11.52
N ALA A 207 -10.97 -14.57 10.39
CA ALA A 207 -11.14 -13.19 9.98
C ALA A 207 -10.89 -13.02 8.48
N ILE A 208 -11.43 -11.92 7.92
CA ILE A 208 -11.19 -11.49 6.54
C ILE A 208 -10.64 -10.05 6.57
N THR A 209 -9.66 -9.72 5.75
CA THR A 209 -9.33 -8.33 5.41
C THR A 209 -9.55 -8.10 3.92
N VAL A 210 -10.12 -6.97 3.52
CA VAL A 210 -10.39 -6.63 2.11
C VAL A 210 -9.64 -5.35 1.76
N THR A 211 -8.69 -5.43 0.83
CA THR A 211 -7.81 -4.31 0.45
C THR A 211 -8.28 -3.63 -0.83
N ASP A 212 -8.35 -2.29 -0.87
CA ASP A 212 -8.68 -1.51 -2.08
C ASP A 212 -10.04 -1.89 -2.71
N ALA A 213 -11.02 -2.38 -1.94
CA ALA A 213 -12.39 -2.54 -2.45
C ALA A 213 -13.17 -1.22 -2.38
N LEU A 214 -12.85 -0.37 -1.41
CA LEU A 214 -13.48 0.91 -1.13
C LEU A 214 -12.42 2.00 -1.07
N HIS A 215 -12.73 3.16 -1.62
CA HIS A 215 -12.07 4.41 -1.29
C HIS A 215 -12.84 5.05 -0.12
N LEU A 216 -12.16 5.49 0.95
CA LEU A 216 -12.83 5.97 2.17
C LEU A 216 -12.55 7.45 2.49
N THR A 217 -11.52 8.07 1.91
CA THR A 217 -11.04 9.40 2.29
C THR A 217 -12.09 10.52 2.11
N ALA A 218 -12.38 10.89 0.86
CA ALA A 218 -13.24 12.03 0.50
C ALA A 218 -14.70 11.67 0.21
N SER A 219 -14.97 10.39 -0.01
CA SER A 219 -16.31 9.80 -0.19
C SER A 219 -16.18 8.29 -0.12
N ILE A 220 -17.24 7.63 0.36
CA ILE A 220 -17.28 6.19 0.61
C ILE A 220 -17.88 5.50 -0.60
N ARG A 221 -17.01 5.05 -1.50
CA ARG A 221 -17.38 4.52 -2.82
C ARG A 221 -16.47 3.36 -3.21
N PRO A 222 -16.88 2.50 -4.17
CA PRO A 222 -15.98 1.51 -4.73
C PRO A 222 -14.70 2.18 -5.26
N SER A 223 -13.54 1.56 -5.01
CA SER A 223 -12.29 2.01 -5.62
C SER A 223 -12.31 1.75 -7.14
N ALA A 224 -11.28 2.20 -7.85
CA ALA A 224 -11.16 1.93 -9.29
C ALA A 224 -11.21 0.43 -9.62
N SER A 225 -10.58 -0.40 -8.79
CA SER A 225 -10.53 -1.86 -8.85
C SER A 225 -11.78 -2.51 -8.22
N GLY A 226 -12.27 -1.94 -7.12
CA GLY A 226 -13.43 -2.42 -6.36
C GLY A 226 -14.77 -2.28 -7.08
N ARG A 227 -14.84 -1.54 -8.20
CA ARG A 227 -16.04 -1.43 -9.06
C ARG A 227 -16.53 -2.77 -9.66
N ALA A 228 -15.73 -3.82 -9.67
CA ALA A 228 -16.20 -5.17 -10.03
C ALA A 228 -17.12 -5.79 -8.95
N ASN A 229 -17.17 -5.22 -7.74
CA ASN A 229 -18.09 -5.66 -6.70
C ASN A 229 -19.48 -5.04 -6.89
N THR A 230 -20.51 -5.87 -6.88
CA THR A 230 -21.91 -5.44 -6.87
C THR A 230 -22.43 -5.31 -5.43
N LEU A 231 -23.56 -4.61 -5.21
CA LEU A 231 -24.21 -4.57 -3.90
C LEU A 231 -24.53 -5.97 -3.35
N PRO A 232 -25.09 -6.92 -4.15
CA PRO A 232 -25.26 -8.32 -3.72
C PRO A 232 -23.97 -9.02 -3.28
N HIS A 233 -22.79 -8.67 -3.82
CA HIS A 233 -21.53 -9.24 -3.34
C HIS A 233 -21.22 -8.76 -1.90
N LEU A 234 -21.41 -7.46 -1.64
CA LEU A 234 -21.13 -6.84 -0.34
C LEU A 234 -22.13 -7.28 0.74
N GLU A 235 -23.42 -7.40 0.39
CA GLU A 235 -24.46 -7.94 1.26
C GLU A 235 -24.20 -9.43 1.60
N ARG A 236 -23.79 -10.23 0.60
CA ARG A 236 -23.44 -11.64 0.81
C ARG A 236 -22.19 -11.82 1.67
N LEU A 237 -21.21 -10.92 1.55
CA LEU A 237 -20.05 -10.88 2.46
C LEU A 237 -20.49 -10.65 3.91
N GLU A 238 -21.38 -9.67 4.14
CA GLU A 238 -21.92 -9.39 5.46
C GLU A 238 -22.70 -10.59 6.04
N GLN A 239 -23.56 -11.21 5.22
CA GLN A 239 -24.35 -12.38 5.61
C GLN A 239 -23.47 -13.57 5.99
N TYR A 240 -22.45 -13.89 5.19
CA TYR A 240 -21.51 -14.96 5.49
C TYR A 240 -20.67 -14.65 6.73
N ALA A 241 -20.15 -13.43 6.84
CA ALA A 241 -19.34 -13.03 7.98
C ALA A 241 -20.14 -13.04 9.30
N LYS A 242 -21.40 -12.58 9.29
CA LYS A 242 -22.34 -12.71 10.41
C LYS A 242 -22.62 -14.16 10.79
N LYS A 243 -22.89 -15.03 9.80
CA LYS A 243 -23.18 -16.45 10.03
C LYS A 243 -21.98 -17.23 10.60
N LEU A 244 -20.75 -16.85 10.23
CA LEU A 244 -19.51 -17.46 10.71
C LEU A 244 -18.96 -16.78 11.98
N GLY A 245 -19.50 -15.62 12.39
CA GLY A 245 -19.00 -14.86 13.53
C GLY A 245 -17.63 -14.20 13.30
N VAL A 246 -17.23 -13.99 12.05
CA VAL A 246 -15.89 -13.46 11.69
C VAL A 246 -15.92 -11.95 11.41
N PRO A 247 -14.93 -11.17 11.87
CA PRO A 247 -14.80 -9.77 11.48
C PRO A 247 -14.28 -9.65 10.04
N VAL A 248 -14.77 -8.63 9.34
CA VAL A 248 -14.29 -8.21 8.01
C VAL A 248 -13.70 -6.81 8.13
N VAL A 249 -12.39 -6.66 7.88
CA VAL A 249 -11.67 -5.38 7.98
C VAL A 249 -11.37 -4.82 6.60
N PHE A 250 -11.91 -3.65 6.28
CA PHE A 250 -11.56 -2.92 5.08
C PHE A 250 -10.23 -2.17 5.28
N LEU A 251 -9.35 -2.31 4.29
CA LEU A 251 -8.03 -1.70 4.23
C LEU A 251 -7.96 -0.78 3.00
N ASP A 252 -7.88 0.52 3.24
CA ASP A 252 -7.68 1.56 2.22
C ASP A 252 -6.46 2.39 2.62
N THR A 253 -5.59 2.73 1.66
CA THR A 253 -4.39 3.52 1.94
C THR A 253 -4.76 4.91 2.47
N GLY A 254 -5.82 5.50 1.92
CA GLY A 254 -6.40 6.74 2.41
C GLY A 254 -6.87 6.64 3.86
N SER A 255 -7.62 5.59 4.20
CA SER A 255 -8.04 5.34 5.59
C SER A 255 -6.90 5.15 6.60
N GLN A 256 -5.69 4.84 6.13
CA GLN A 256 -4.49 4.58 6.93
C GLN A 256 -3.48 5.72 6.95
N GLU A 257 -3.77 6.88 6.35
CA GLU A 257 -2.82 7.99 6.13
C GLU A 257 -1.59 7.59 5.28
N ILE A 258 -1.77 6.65 4.35
CA ILE A 258 -0.80 6.29 3.31
C ILE A 258 -1.24 7.01 2.03
N THR A 259 -0.85 8.30 1.89
CA THR A 259 -1.42 9.18 0.84
C THR A 259 -0.48 9.47 -0.34
N PHE A 260 0.82 9.26 -0.20
CA PHE A 260 1.78 9.50 -1.28
C PHE A 260 1.65 8.42 -2.37
N GLU A 261 1.75 8.84 -3.63
CA GLU A 261 1.50 7.93 -4.75
C GLU A 261 2.69 7.03 -5.12
N TYR A 262 3.90 7.45 -4.76
CA TYR A 262 5.15 6.88 -5.29
C TYR A 262 5.89 6.06 -4.23
N LEU A 263 6.33 4.85 -4.62
CA LEU A 263 7.10 3.94 -3.75
C LEU A 263 8.39 4.57 -3.22
N GLY A 264 9.00 5.48 -3.98
CA GLY A 264 10.19 6.24 -3.56
C GLY A 264 9.99 7.10 -2.31
N THR A 265 8.78 7.54 -2.01
CA THR A 265 8.49 8.27 -0.75
C THR A 265 8.55 7.34 0.47
N TYR A 266 8.29 6.05 0.29
CA TYR A 266 8.21 5.06 1.36
C TYR A 266 9.51 4.24 1.53
N MET A 267 10.53 4.49 0.71
CA MET A 267 11.76 3.69 0.66
C MET A 267 12.95 4.59 0.31
N TYR A 268 13.88 4.80 1.25
CA TYR A 268 15.09 5.59 0.98
C TYR A 268 15.93 4.94 -0.13
N PHE A 269 16.48 5.76 -1.03
CA PHE A 269 17.24 5.32 -2.20
C PHE A 269 16.55 4.21 -3.02
N PHE A 270 15.22 4.29 -3.13
CA PHE A 270 14.37 3.26 -3.75
C PHE A 270 14.91 2.75 -5.11
N ALA A 271 15.26 3.66 -6.02
CA ALA A 271 15.74 3.30 -7.36
C ALA A 271 17.00 2.41 -7.35
N TYR A 272 17.85 2.55 -6.33
CA TYR A 272 19.02 1.71 -6.13
C TYR A 272 18.62 0.38 -5.48
N TYR A 273 18.04 0.44 -4.27
CA TYR A 273 17.80 -0.75 -3.45
C TYR A 273 16.68 -1.68 -3.93
N ILE A 274 15.78 -1.23 -4.82
CA ILE A 274 14.73 -2.08 -5.39
C ILE A 274 15.29 -3.36 -6.06
N ASN A 275 16.52 -3.29 -6.58
CA ASN A 275 17.28 -4.41 -7.17
C ASN A 275 17.84 -5.41 -6.13
N THR A 276 17.80 -5.08 -4.83
CA THR A 276 18.00 -6.03 -3.72
C THR A 276 16.68 -6.67 -3.30
N PHE A 277 15.57 -5.95 -3.34
CA PHE A 277 14.25 -6.50 -2.97
C PHE A 277 13.74 -7.55 -3.95
N LEU A 278 14.00 -7.34 -5.25
CA LEU A 278 13.39 -8.09 -6.35
C LEU A 278 14.45 -8.47 -7.40
N PRO A 279 14.38 -9.67 -8.00
CA PRO A 279 15.25 -10.05 -9.11
C PRO A 279 14.93 -9.23 -10.37
N LYS A 280 15.93 -9.13 -11.26
CA LYS A 280 15.91 -8.32 -12.49
C LYS A 280 14.70 -8.64 -13.38
N GLU A 281 14.35 -9.91 -13.49
CA GLU A 281 13.25 -10.44 -14.30
C GLU A 281 11.89 -9.88 -13.85
N LEU A 282 11.73 -9.62 -12.55
CA LEU A 282 10.52 -8.99 -12.02
C LEU A 282 10.50 -7.49 -12.29
N LEU A 283 11.65 -6.83 -12.19
CA LEU A 283 11.82 -5.38 -12.35
C LEU A 283 11.78 -4.92 -13.80
N GLN A 284 12.29 -5.72 -14.74
CA GLN A 284 12.45 -5.34 -16.14
C GLN A 284 11.15 -4.83 -16.78
N PRO A 285 9.96 -5.43 -16.58
CA PRO A 285 8.69 -4.88 -17.09
C PRO A 285 8.31 -3.51 -16.51
N HIS A 286 8.66 -3.22 -15.25
CA HIS A 286 8.42 -1.92 -14.61
C HIS A 286 9.36 -0.84 -15.15
N LEU A 287 10.64 -1.22 -15.36
CA LEU A 287 11.65 -0.37 -15.97
C LEU A 287 11.31 -0.04 -17.43
N HIS A 288 10.99 -1.06 -18.23
CA HIS A 288 10.55 -0.90 -19.62
C HIS A 288 9.32 0.01 -19.72
N LYS A 289 8.34 -0.14 -18.82
CA LYS A 289 7.17 0.75 -18.78
C LYS A 289 7.55 2.20 -18.43
N ALA A 290 8.41 2.42 -17.44
CA ALA A 290 8.85 3.76 -17.07
C ALA A 290 9.61 4.47 -18.21
N GLN A 291 10.49 3.74 -18.91
CA GLN A 291 11.22 4.24 -20.08
C GLN A 291 10.27 4.65 -21.22
N ASP A 292 9.28 3.79 -21.52
CA ASP A 292 8.23 4.05 -22.52
C ASP A 292 7.39 5.29 -22.15
N GLU A 293 7.00 5.44 -20.88
CA GLU A 293 6.25 6.60 -20.38
C GLU A 293 7.06 7.90 -20.38
N LEU A 294 8.33 7.88 -19.96
CA LEU A 294 9.24 9.04 -19.99
C LEU A 294 9.47 9.57 -21.41
N VAL A 295 9.79 8.68 -22.36
CA VAL A 295 9.96 9.07 -23.77
C VAL A 295 8.63 9.57 -24.34
N THR A 296 7.51 8.90 -24.04
CA THR A 296 6.18 9.37 -24.47
C THR A 296 5.89 10.78 -23.95
N PHE A 297 6.22 11.08 -22.69
CA PHE A 297 6.08 12.41 -22.09
C PHE A 297 6.93 13.46 -22.81
N ALA A 298 8.22 13.21 -22.99
CA ALA A 298 9.14 14.16 -23.63
C ALA A 298 8.73 14.47 -25.08
N PHE A 299 8.39 13.44 -25.86
CA PHE A 299 7.93 13.63 -27.25
C PHE A 299 6.51 14.21 -27.33
N ARG A 300 5.66 14.05 -26.31
CA ARG A 300 4.37 14.76 -26.22
C ARG A 300 4.55 16.26 -26.04
N LEU A 301 5.51 16.70 -25.23
CA LEU A 301 5.86 18.12 -25.08
C LEU A 301 6.38 18.70 -26.41
N ARG A 302 7.28 17.99 -27.09
CA ARG A 302 7.78 18.37 -28.43
C ARG A 302 6.66 18.45 -29.47
N ALA A 303 5.82 17.42 -29.55
CA ALA A 303 4.64 17.36 -30.42
C ALA A 303 3.68 18.55 -30.18
N ALA A 304 3.37 18.87 -28.92
CA ALA A 304 2.55 20.03 -28.57
C ALA A 304 3.18 21.36 -28.99
N SER A 305 4.51 21.48 -28.83
CA SER A 305 5.29 22.67 -29.13
C SER A 305 5.45 22.97 -30.62
N GLU A 306 5.37 21.95 -31.47
CA GLU A 306 5.46 22.12 -32.93
C GLU A 306 4.11 22.00 -33.65
N GLY A 307 3.03 21.67 -32.92
CA GLY A 307 1.72 21.42 -33.52
C GLY A 307 1.65 20.12 -34.33
N VAL A 308 2.59 19.19 -34.10
CA VAL A 308 2.78 17.95 -34.86
C VAL A 308 2.21 16.77 -34.06
N TYR A 309 1.31 15.99 -34.64
CA TYR A 309 0.53 14.97 -33.92
C TYR A 309 0.49 13.61 -34.64
N GLY A 310 0.03 12.57 -33.94
CA GLY A 310 -0.18 11.23 -34.49
C GLY A 310 1.06 10.64 -35.18
N ASP A 311 0.89 10.15 -36.41
CA ASP A 311 1.93 9.49 -37.20
C ASP A 311 3.18 10.36 -37.44
N GLN A 312 3.04 11.69 -37.52
CA GLN A 312 4.19 12.60 -37.67
C GLN A 312 5.02 12.68 -36.38
N ALA A 313 4.38 12.68 -35.21
CA ALA A 313 5.08 12.63 -33.93
C ALA A 313 5.81 11.29 -33.75
N VAL A 314 5.18 10.17 -34.11
CA VAL A 314 5.82 8.84 -34.11
C VAL A 314 7.03 8.77 -35.05
N LYS A 315 6.99 9.45 -36.21
CA LYS A 315 8.17 9.57 -37.09
C LYS A 315 9.33 10.31 -36.42
N MET A 316 9.07 11.33 -35.61
CA MET A 316 10.11 11.99 -34.81
C MET A 316 10.68 11.03 -33.77
N VAL A 317 9.83 10.33 -33.00
CA VAL A 317 10.27 9.37 -31.97
C VAL A 317 11.20 8.31 -32.57
N LYS A 318 10.76 7.66 -33.66
CA LYS A 318 11.52 6.58 -34.32
C LYS A 318 12.85 7.04 -34.94
N ARG A 319 13.06 8.35 -35.14
CA ARG A 319 14.33 8.92 -35.62
C ARG A 319 15.36 9.06 -34.50
N TYR A 320 14.92 9.20 -33.24
CA TYR A 320 15.77 9.50 -32.09
C TYR A 320 15.84 8.37 -31.04
N LEU A 321 15.02 7.33 -31.19
CA LEU A 321 15.21 6.06 -30.49
C LEU A 321 16.19 5.15 -31.25
N ASP A 322 17.16 4.59 -30.52
CA ASP A 322 17.97 3.47 -31.02
C ASP A 322 17.11 2.20 -31.11
N ALA A 323 16.96 1.66 -32.31
CA ALA A 323 16.18 0.44 -32.54
C ALA A 323 16.79 -0.81 -31.89
N GLY A 324 18.09 -0.83 -31.61
CA GLY A 324 18.76 -1.96 -30.94
C GLY A 324 18.34 -2.10 -29.48
N THR A 325 18.29 -0.99 -28.74
CA THR A 325 17.87 -0.96 -27.33
C THR A 325 16.37 -0.76 -27.14
N ALA A 326 15.72 0.10 -27.93
CA ALA A 326 14.32 0.50 -27.69
C ALA A 326 13.28 -0.57 -28.03
N LYS A 327 13.57 -1.50 -28.95
CA LYS A 327 12.61 -2.51 -29.45
C LYS A 327 12.00 -3.39 -28.34
N GLN A 328 12.67 -3.51 -27.19
CA GLN A 328 12.23 -4.36 -26.07
C GLN A 328 11.16 -3.70 -25.17
N TRP A 329 11.07 -2.36 -25.17
CA TRP A 329 10.23 -1.59 -24.26
C TRP A 329 9.31 -0.58 -24.94
N ALA A 330 9.71 -0.02 -26.09
CA ALA A 330 8.95 1.00 -26.80
C ALA A 330 7.60 0.46 -27.28
N ARG A 331 6.51 0.96 -26.69
CA ARG A 331 5.13 0.59 -27.02
C ARG A 331 4.27 1.84 -27.19
N ALA A 332 3.98 2.54 -26.09
CA ALA A 332 3.22 3.78 -26.11
C ALA A 332 3.98 4.89 -26.84
N CYS A 333 5.31 4.97 -26.73
CA CYS A 333 6.07 6.04 -27.39
C CYS A 333 6.09 5.90 -28.92
N VAL A 334 5.80 4.72 -29.46
CA VAL A 334 5.72 4.45 -30.91
C VAL A 334 4.29 4.23 -31.43
N ASP A 335 3.29 4.35 -30.55
CA ASP A 335 1.86 4.34 -30.90
C ASP A 335 1.37 5.76 -31.24
N LYS A 336 0.73 5.92 -32.40
CA LYS A 336 0.15 7.20 -32.81
C LYS A 336 -0.98 7.69 -31.91
N ALA A 337 -1.71 6.78 -31.25
CA ALA A 337 -2.75 7.14 -30.29
C ALA A 337 -2.17 7.80 -29.02
N SER A 338 -0.87 7.65 -28.75
CA SER A 338 -0.20 8.42 -27.69
C SER A 338 -0.05 9.91 -28.02
N TYR A 339 -0.11 10.29 -29.29
CA TYR A 339 0.18 11.66 -29.77
C TYR A 339 -1.05 12.38 -30.33
N GLU A 340 -2.23 12.05 -29.81
CA GLU A 340 -3.44 12.88 -29.96
C GLU A 340 -3.19 14.28 -29.39
N LYS A 341 -3.70 15.33 -30.06
CA LYS A 341 -3.53 16.74 -29.66
C LYS A 341 -3.84 17.00 -28.17
N GLY A 342 -4.89 16.38 -27.64
CA GLY A 342 -5.26 16.46 -26.23
C GLY A 342 -4.22 15.84 -25.29
N ARG A 343 -3.67 14.67 -25.62
CA ARG A 343 -2.62 13.98 -24.84
C ARG A 343 -1.29 14.73 -24.88
N CYS A 344 -0.93 15.29 -26.03
CA CYS A 344 0.27 16.13 -26.16
C CYS A 344 0.17 17.39 -25.29
N ARG A 345 -0.96 18.11 -25.34
CA ARG A 345 -1.21 19.28 -24.48
C ARG A 345 -1.30 18.89 -22.99
N ALA A 346 -1.81 17.70 -22.66
CA ALA A 346 -1.87 17.22 -21.28
C ALA A 346 -0.49 16.95 -20.65
N ALA A 347 0.58 16.75 -21.43
CA ALA A 347 1.93 16.56 -20.89
C ALA A 347 2.49 17.82 -20.22
N GLY A 348 1.98 19.02 -20.54
CA GLY A 348 2.36 20.26 -19.85
C GLY A 348 1.60 20.52 -18.55
N LYS A 349 0.78 19.58 -18.07
CA LYS A 349 0.08 19.69 -16.78
C LYS A 349 0.96 19.26 -15.62
N ASP A 350 0.74 19.86 -14.46
CA ASP A 350 1.52 19.62 -13.24
C ASP A 350 1.55 18.13 -12.83
N GLU A 351 0.46 17.39 -12.96
CA GLU A 351 0.42 15.96 -12.61
C GLU A 351 1.28 15.12 -13.57
N ALA A 352 1.27 15.45 -14.86
CA ALA A 352 2.06 14.76 -15.88
C ALA A 352 3.56 15.07 -15.72
N ILE A 353 3.91 16.33 -15.42
CA ILE A 353 5.30 16.72 -15.15
C ILE A 353 5.79 16.09 -13.85
N HIS A 354 4.99 16.11 -12.78
CA HIS A 354 5.33 15.46 -11.52
C HIS A 354 5.57 13.95 -11.70
N HIS A 355 4.69 13.26 -12.42
CA HIS A 355 4.88 11.84 -12.76
C HIS A 355 6.18 11.60 -13.54
N ALA A 356 6.50 12.45 -14.52
CA ALA A 356 7.76 12.36 -15.25
C ALA A 356 9.00 12.63 -14.37
N VAL A 357 8.93 13.57 -13.40
CA VAL A 357 10.00 13.79 -12.41
C VAL A 357 10.23 12.53 -11.56
N GLN A 358 9.15 11.88 -11.11
CA GLN A 358 9.23 10.67 -10.28
C GLN A 358 9.80 9.48 -11.05
N LEU A 359 9.36 9.26 -12.30
CA LEU A 359 9.94 8.23 -13.17
C LEU A 359 11.39 8.53 -13.56
N ALA A 360 11.77 9.80 -13.70
CA ALA A 360 13.15 10.19 -14.00
C ALA A 360 14.09 9.92 -12.80
N ASP A 361 13.62 10.14 -11.56
CA ASP A 361 14.39 9.81 -10.35
C ASP A 361 14.44 8.31 -10.07
N SER A 362 13.31 7.61 -10.27
CA SER A 362 13.18 6.17 -10.09
C SER A 362 12.29 5.54 -11.17
N PRO A 363 12.88 4.97 -12.24
CA PRO A 363 12.13 4.48 -13.40
C PRO A 363 11.57 3.08 -13.15
N PHE A 364 10.66 2.93 -12.19
CA PHE A 364 9.97 1.67 -11.93
C PHE A 364 8.46 1.92 -11.80
N ALA A 365 7.77 1.95 -12.94
CA ALA A 365 6.33 2.23 -13.01
C ALA A 365 5.50 1.01 -12.60
N LEU A 366 4.42 1.22 -11.83
CA LEU A 366 3.38 0.19 -11.61
C LEU A 366 2.82 -0.27 -12.95
N LEU A 367 2.62 -1.57 -13.16
CA LEU A 367 2.10 -2.11 -14.42
C LEU A 367 0.65 -1.68 -14.65
N SER A 368 -0.17 -1.73 -13.60
CA SER A 368 -1.53 -1.22 -13.62
C SER A 368 -1.57 0.31 -13.49
N SER A 369 -2.44 0.96 -14.29
CA SER A 369 -2.72 2.39 -14.14
C SER A 369 -3.69 2.57 -12.97
N ARG A 370 -3.11 2.73 -11.77
CA ARG A 370 -3.83 2.97 -10.51
C ARG A 370 -3.15 4.08 -9.73
N VAL A 371 -3.95 4.80 -8.95
CA VAL A 371 -3.48 5.91 -8.10
C VAL A 371 -2.91 5.30 -6.81
N GLY A 372 -1.65 5.63 -6.52
CA GLY A 372 -0.94 5.20 -5.31
C GLY A 372 -0.64 3.70 -5.18
N VAL A 373 -0.35 3.30 -3.95
CA VAL A 373 0.27 2.02 -3.57
C VAL A 373 -0.69 1.14 -2.74
N PRO A 374 -1.84 0.69 -3.29
CA PRO A 374 -2.90 0.03 -2.52
C PRO A 374 -2.43 -1.20 -1.74
N ALA A 375 -1.41 -1.92 -2.21
CA ALA A 375 -0.85 -3.04 -1.45
C ALA A 375 -0.29 -2.61 -0.08
N PHE A 376 0.23 -1.38 0.07
CA PHE A 376 0.86 -0.93 1.32
C PHE A 376 -0.13 -0.78 2.48
N ALA A 377 -1.43 -0.66 2.21
CA ALA A 377 -2.49 -0.77 3.24
C ALA A 377 -2.53 -2.13 3.96
N ARG A 378 -1.76 -3.13 3.48
CA ARG A 378 -1.60 -4.44 4.12
C ARG A 378 -0.37 -4.56 5.02
N LEU A 379 0.53 -3.58 5.04
CA LEU A 379 1.73 -3.60 5.90
C LEU A 379 1.37 -3.57 7.40
N ALA A 380 0.14 -3.17 7.74
CA ALA A 380 -0.38 -3.15 9.10
C ALA A 380 -1.10 -4.45 9.54
N VAL A 381 -1.19 -5.47 8.68
CA VAL A 381 -1.89 -6.73 9.00
C VAL A 381 -1.01 -7.95 8.76
N GLY A 382 -1.42 -9.13 9.24
CA GLY A 382 -0.65 -10.36 9.12
C GLY A 382 0.40 -10.56 10.23
N PRO A 383 1.16 -11.66 10.16
CA PRO A 383 1.97 -12.16 11.27
C PRO A 383 3.22 -11.31 11.56
N ALA A 384 3.66 -10.51 10.59
CA ALA A 384 4.74 -9.53 10.75
C ALA A 384 4.34 -8.31 11.60
N SER A 385 3.03 -8.11 11.79
CA SER A 385 2.45 -6.84 12.24
C SER A 385 1.93 -6.90 13.67
N ALA A 386 2.58 -7.69 14.55
CA ALA A 386 2.13 -7.94 15.92
C ALA A 386 1.92 -6.66 16.77
N GLY A 387 2.64 -5.57 16.45
CA GLY A 387 2.48 -4.24 17.06
C GLY A 387 1.36 -3.37 16.47
N ALA A 388 0.57 -3.83 15.49
CA ALA A 388 -0.44 -3.00 14.80
C ALA A 388 -1.45 -2.35 15.76
N GLN A 389 -1.79 -3.05 16.84
CA GLN A 389 -2.64 -2.60 17.94
C GLN A 389 -2.10 -1.43 18.76
N GLU A 390 -0.83 -1.05 18.62
CA GLU A 390 -0.27 0.17 19.20
C GLU A 390 -0.69 1.40 18.37
N TYR A 391 -0.63 1.28 17.04
CA TYR A 391 -0.75 2.41 16.09
C TYR A 391 -2.13 2.57 15.45
N TYR A 392 -2.90 1.49 15.34
CA TYR A 392 -4.17 1.47 14.61
C TYR A 392 -5.36 1.09 15.50
N THR A 393 -6.55 1.42 15.01
CA THR A 393 -7.85 0.98 15.50
C THR A 393 -8.54 0.26 14.35
N ALA A 394 -8.93 -1.00 14.53
CA ALA A 394 -9.88 -1.66 13.65
C ALA A 394 -11.27 -1.21 14.11
N ALA A 395 -11.72 -0.06 13.63
CA ALA A 395 -12.93 0.61 14.09
C ALA A 395 -14.19 -0.18 13.68
N PRO A 396 -14.98 -0.73 14.63
CA PRO A 396 -16.23 -1.41 14.33
C PRO A 396 -17.26 -0.43 13.71
N VAL A 397 -17.83 -0.78 12.56
CA VAL A 397 -18.68 0.11 11.74
C VAL A 397 -19.86 -0.60 11.08
N ASN A 398 -20.93 0.17 10.82
CA ASN A 398 -21.94 -0.18 9.82
C ASN A 398 -21.70 0.64 8.55
N ILE A 399 -21.75 -0.01 7.38
CA ILE A 399 -21.58 0.64 6.07
C ILE A 399 -22.90 0.55 5.30
N GLY A 400 -23.48 1.70 4.95
CA GLY A 400 -24.63 1.79 4.07
C GLY A 400 -24.17 1.91 2.62
N PHE A 401 -23.77 0.81 1.99
CA PHE A 401 -23.16 0.80 0.65
C PHE A 401 -24.00 1.50 -0.43
N SER A 402 -25.32 1.33 -0.42
CA SER A 402 -26.24 1.99 -1.35
C SER A 402 -26.39 3.50 -1.13
N LYS A 403 -26.00 4.01 0.04
CA LYS A 403 -26.08 5.43 0.43
C LYS A 403 -24.71 6.10 0.58
N ALA A 404 -23.60 5.40 0.28
CA ALA A 404 -22.24 5.91 0.43
C ALA A 404 -21.93 6.48 1.84
N HIS A 405 -22.47 5.86 2.90
CA HIS A 405 -22.31 6.33 4.29
C HIS A 405 -21.74 5.24 5.21
N ILE A 406 -21.05 5.66 6.27
CA ILE A 406 -20.50 4.79 7.34
C ILE A 406 -20.84 5.37 8.72
N ARG A 407 -20.88 4.54 9.75
CA ARG A 407 -20.96 5.00 11.14
C ARG A 407 -20.25 4.04 12.09
N PRO A 408 -19.63 4.51 13.19
CA PRO A 408 -19.14 3.61 14.21
C PRO A 408 -20.32 2.85 14.84
N SER A 409 -20.15 1.54 15.05
CA SER A 409 -21.19 0.66 15.59
C SER A 409 -20.56 -0.48 16.38
N CYS A 410 -21.02 -0.74 17.60
CA CYS A 410 -20.52 -1.83 18.43
C CYS A 410 -21.71 -2.61 19.03
N PRO A 411 -21.83 -3.93 18.83
CA PRO A 411 -21.00 -4.76 17.94
C PRO A 411 -21.22 -4.42 16.46
N ALA A 412 -20.29 -4.87 15.60
CA ALA A 412 -20.40 -4.81 14.14
C ALA A 412 -19.60 -5.95 13.50
N THR A 413 -19.97 -6.32 12.28
CA THR A 413 -19.25 -7.31 11.46
C THR A 413 -18.14 -6.64 10.64
N PHE A 414 -18.44 -5.46 10.09
CA PHE A 414 -17.48 -4.67 9.33
C PHE A 414 -16.65 -3.78 10.24
N HIS A 415 -15.39 -3.62 9.85
CA HIS A 415 -14.40 -2.77 10.49
C HIS A 415 -13.65 -1.98 9.43
N VAL A 416 -13.15 -0.79 9.76
CA VAL A 416 -12.18 -0.04 8.95
C VAL A 416 -10.90 0.13 9.77
N LEU A 417 -9.74 -0.10 9.16
CA LEU A 417 -8.47 0.15 9.82
C LEU A 417 -8.09 1.63 9.72
N VAL A 418 -8.12 2.36 10.84
CA VAL A 418 -7.74 3.78 10.92
C VAL A 418 -6.59 3.99 11.90
N PRO A 419 -5.69 4.96 11.71
CA PRO A 419 -4.66 5.29 12.69
C PRO A 419 -5.29 5.80 14.00
N LYS A 420 -4.61 5.57 15.12
CA LYS A 420 -4.98 6.21 16.38
C LYS A 420 -4.66 7.70 16.37
N GLN A 421 -5.32 8.44 17.27
CA GLN A 421 -5.01 9.84 17.52
C GLN A 421 -3.49 10.05 17.74
N GLY A 422 -2.90 11.02 17.04
CA GLY A 422 -1.47 11.31 17.10
C GLY A 422 -0.59 10.51 16.14
N GLN A 423 -1.17 9.60 15.33
CA GLN A 423 -0.50 8.94 14.20
C GLN A 423 -0.87 9.66 12.89
N ASP A 424 -0.18 10.76 12.63
CA ASP A 424 -0.30 11.57 11.42
C ASP A 424 0.42 10.96 10.20
N LEU A 425 0.22 11.57 9.02
CA LEU A 425 0.85 11.20 7.74
C LEU A 425 2.38 11.06 7.84
N GLU A 426 3.05 11.96 8.56
CA GLU A 426 4.51 11.91 8.71
C GLU A 426 4.93 10.68 9.50
N LYS A 427 4.32 10.42 10.66
CA LYS A 427 4.62 9.23 11.48
C LYS A 427 4.25 7.92 10.78
N VAL A 428 3.16 7.88 10.02
CA VAL A 428 2.80 6.71 9.22
C VAL A 428 3.84 6.49 8.12
N THR A 429 4.24 7.53 7.40
CA THR A 429 5.26 7.45 6.33
C THR A 429 6.61 7.00 6.90
N ASN A 430 7.08 7.61 7.99
CA ASN A 430 8.32 7.25 8.67
C ASN A 430 8.30 5.80 9.20
N ARG A 431 7.14 5.31 9.66
CA ARG A 431 6.98 3.91 10.10
C ARG A 431 7.03 2.93 8.92
N VAL A 432 6.43 3.27 7.78
CA VAL A 432 6.52 2.46 6.55
C VAL A 432 7.96 2.45 6.05
N GLN A 433 8.64 3.60 6.01
CA GLN A 433 10.07 3.69 5.69
C GLN A 433 10.92 2.81 6.62
N GLY A 434 10.74 2.91 7.94
CA GLY A 434 11.46 2.10 8.92
C GLY A 434 11.23 0.60 8.74
N LEU A 435 9.99 0.18 8.46
CA LEU A 435 9.67 -1.21 8.13
C LEU A 435 10.39 -1.66 6.85
N MET A 436 10.29 -0.88 5.76
CA MET A 436 10.91 -1.25 4.49
C MET A 436 12.44 -1.26 4.58
N MET A 437 13.07 -0.37 5.35
CA MET A 437 14.52 -0.41 5.61
C MET A 437 14.93 -1.63 6.44
N ALA A 438 14.12 -2.04 7.43
CA ALA A 438 14.38 -3.27 8.18
C ALA A 438 14.22 -4.55 7.33
N VAL A 439 13.29 -4.53 6.35
CA VAL A 439 13.16 -5.60 5.35
C VAL A 439 14.33 -5.59 4.38
N LEU A 440 14.73 -4.43 3.87
CA LEU A 440 15.91 -4.25 3.01
C LEU A 440 17.15 -4.87 3.66
N GLU A 441 17.42 -4.56 4.93
CA GLU A 441 18.61 -5.04 5.61
C GLU A 441 18.67 -6.57 5.66
N ARG A 442 17.55 -7.23 5.96
CA ARG A 442 17.46 -8.71 5.97
C ARG A 442 17.71 -9.31 4.58
N VAL A 443 17.20 -8.69 3.52
CA VAL A 443 17.41 -9.19 2.16
C VAL A 443 18.85 -8.88 1.70
N ARG A 444 19.41 -7.71 2.05
CA ARG A 444 20.78 -7.29 1.75
C ARG A 444 21.83 -8.19 2.39
N GLN A 445 21.58 -8.71 3.59
CA GLN A 445 22.47 -9.68 4.26
C GLN A 445 22.62 -10.98 3.46
N GLU A 446 21.60 -11.38 2.69
CA GLU A 446 21.63 -12.58 1.83
C GLU A 446 22.03 -12.29 0.37
N LYS A 447 21.62 -11.14 -0.16
CA LYS A 447 21.73 -10.80 -1.59
C LYS A 447 22.88 -9.84 -1.91
N GLY A 448 23.49 -9.26 -0.89
CA GLY A 448 24.45 -8.18 -1.04
C GLY A 448 23.80 -6.88 -1.52
N ASN A 449 24.65 -5.94 -1.92
CA ASN A 449 24.23 -4.68 -2.52
C ASN A 449 23.83 -4.87 -4.00
N PRO A 450 22.97 -4.00 -4.57
CA PRO A 450 22.66 -3.98 -5.99
C PRO A 450 23.90 -3.95 -6.89
N VAL A 451 23.89 -4.74 -7.97
CA VAL A 451 24.85 -4.66 -9.08
C VAL A 451 24.08 -4.30 -10.34
N LEU A 452 24.33 -3.11 -10.88
CA LEU A 452 23.69 -2.60 -12.09
C LEU A 452 24.60 -2.82 -13.32
N GLY A 453 24.08 -3.52 -14.32
CA GLY A 453 24.84 -3.94 -15.49
C GLY A 453 24.97 -2.86 -16.56
N ASP A 454 25.94 -3.04 -17.46
CA ASP A 454 26.19 -2.07 -18.54
C ASP A 454 25.06 -2.04 -19.59
N ALA A 455 24.23 -3.09 -19.64
CA ALA A 455 23.01 -3.12 -20.44
C ALA A 455 21.97 -2.11 -19.93
N GLU A 456 21.72 -2.05 -18.61
CA GLU A 456 20.86 -1.02 -18.02
C GLU A 456 21.42 0.39 -18.26
N LYS A 457 22.73 0.60 -18.06
CA LYS A 457 23.39 1.90 -18.28
C LYS A 457 23.24 2.36 -19.72
N SER A 458 23.55 1.51 -20.70
CA SER A 458 23.43 1.82 -22.13
C SER A 458 21.99 2.17 -22.52
N MET A 459 21.03 1.38 -22.05
CA MET A 459 19.60 1.63 -22.29
C MET A 459 19.13 2.95 -21.65
N TRP A 460 19.58 3.27 -20.45
CA TRP A 460 19.24 4.55 -19.81
C TRP A 460 19.86 5.75 -20.54
N ARG A 461 21.12 5.69 -20.96
CA ARG A 461 21.76 6.73 -21.80
C ARG A 461 20.94 7.02 -23.06
N ALA A 462 20.41 5.98 -23.71
CA ALA A 462 19.56 6.14 -24.89
C ALA A 462 18.23 6.86 -24.56
N VAL A 463 17.61 6.54 -23.42
CA VAL A 463 16.40 7.21 -22.91
C VAL A 463 16.68 8.68 -22.56
N VAL A 464 17.76 8.97 -21.82
CA VAL A 464 18.18 10.34 -21.47
C VAL A 464 18.41 11.16 -22.74
N LYS A 465 19.19 10.64 -23.70
CA LYS A 465 19.47 11.32 -24.98
C LYS A 465 18.21 11.62 -25.78
N ALA A 466 17.25 10.69 -25.83
CA ALA A 466 15.99 10.88 -26.54
C ALA A 466 15.08 11.92 -25.85
N CYS A 467 15.01 11.90 -24.52
CA CYS A 467 14.24 12.86 -23.73
C CYS A 467 14.85 14.27 -23.81
N GLU A 468 16.17 14.39 -23.68
CA GLU A 468 16.94 15.62 -23.80
C GLU A 468 16.67 16.32 -25.14
N TRP A 469 16.86 15.61 -26.25
CA TRP A 469 16.58 16.16 -27.58
C TRP A 469 15.14 16.69 -27.73
N ALA A 470 14.14 15.97 -27.20
CA ALA A 470 12.74 16.36 -27.31
C ALA A 470 12.39 17.56 -26.40
N ILE A 471 12.94 17.61 -25.18
CA ILE A 471 12.69 18.68 -24.21
C ILE A 471 13.43 19.97 -24.60
N ASP A 472 14.72 19.90 -24.92
CA ASP A 472 15.51 21.06 -25.38
C ASP A 472 14.92 21.61 -26.68
N GLY A 473 14.49 20.72 -27.57
CA GLY A 473 13.77 21.05 -28.78
C GLY A 473 12.41 21.75 -28.57
N SER A 474 11.92 21.79 -27.33
CA SER A 474 10.69 22.49 -26.92
C SER A 474 10.98 23.83 -26.22
N GLU A 475 12.25 24.16 -25.92
CA GLU A 475 12.62 25.42 -25.28
C GLU A 475 12.23 26.62 -26.17
N GLY A 476 11.82 27.73 -25.53
CA GLY A 476 11.27 28.90 -26.21
C GLY A 476 9.87 28.72 -26.83
N LYS A 477 9.35 27.49 -26.95
CA LYS A 477 8.01 27.18 -27.51
C LYS A 477 6.97 26.78 -26.46
N MET A 478 7.41 26.40 -25.26
CA MET A 478 6.54 26.09 -24.12
C MET A 478 6.19 27.37 -23.32
N PRO A 479 5.04 27.41 -22.62
CA PRO A 479 4.76 28.44 -21.62
C PRO A 479 5.85 28.48 -20.53
N SER A 480 6.19 29.67 -20.02
CA SER A 480 7.30 29.86 -19.07
C SER A 480 7.21 28.98 -17.83
N GLU A 481 6.01 28.84 -17.25
CA GLU A 481 5.79 28.03 -16.06
C GLU A 481 5.91 26.54 -16.33
N VAL A 482 5.53 26.08 -17.53
CA VAL A 482 5.75 24.69 -17.97
C VAL A 482 7.25 24.45 -18.15
N ALA A 483 7.95 25.36 -18.83
CA ALA A 483 9.39 25.25 -19.06
C ALA A 483 10.19 25.20 -17.74
N LYS A 484 9.85 26.03 -16.75
CA LYS A 484 10.44 25.98 -15.39
C LYS A 484 10.27 24.60 -14.74
N LYS A 485 9.06 24.03 -14.80
CA LYS A 485 8.76 22.73 -14.17
C LYS A 485 9.41 21.55 -14.91
N VAL A 486 9.45 21.59 -16.25
CA VAL A 486 10.08 20.56 -17.08
C VAL A 486 11.61 20.48 -16.86
N LYS A 487 12.27 21.58 -16.46
CA LYS A 487 13.70 21.54 -16.08
C LYS A 487 14.00 20.55 -14.93
N PHE A 488 13.06 20.32 -14.00
CA PHE A 488 13.24 19.29 -12.96
C PHE A 488 13.24 17.86 -13.52
N VAL A 489 12.51 17.59 -14.61
CA VAL A 489 12.54 16.27 -15.28
C VAL A 489 13.93 16.05 -15.88
N MET A 490 14.45 17.05 -16.60
CA MET A 490 15.80 17.02 -17.16
C MET A 490 16.89 16.86 -16.10
N GLN A 491 16.76 17.56 -14.98
CA GLN A 491 17.66 17.39 -13.84
C GLN A 491 17.59 15.94 -13.32
N LYS A 492 16.39 15.41 -13.04
CA LYS A 492 16.25 14.05 -12.47
C LYS A 492 16.68 12.93 -13.43
N LEU A 493 16.56 13.11 -14.74
CA LEU A 493 17.06 12.13 -15.72
C LEU A 493 18.58 11.89 -15.60
N LYS A 494 19.34 12.91 -15.16
CA LYS A 494 20.81 12.89 -15.03
C LYS A 494 21.29 12.78 -13.57
N GLU A 495 20.62 13.46 -12.65
CA GLU A 495 21.03 13.63 -11.24
C GLU A 495 20.07 12.97 -10.24
N GLY A 496 19.02 12.29 -10.71
CA GLY A 496 18.13 11.52 -9.86
C GLY A 496 18.77 10.25 -9.31
N THR A 497 18.10 9.63 -8.35
CA THR A 497 18.60 8.44 -7.64
C THR A 497 19.08 7.34 -8.59
N TRP A 498 18.33 7.10 -9.68
CA TRP A 498 18.69 6.12 -10.71
C TRP A 498 19.88 6.54 -11.60
N GLY A 499 19.93 7.81 -12.03
CA GLY A 499 21.05 8.33 -12.83
C GLY A 499 22.37 8.20 -12.07
N TYR A 500 22.39 8.62 -10.80
CA TYR A 500 23.55 8.49 -9.92
C TYR A 500 23.92 7.02 -9.64
N ALA A 501 22.95 6.13 -9.51
CA ALA A 501 23.19 4.70 -9.29
C ALA A 501 23.83 4.00 -10.51
N LEU A 502 23.47 4.42 -11.73
CA LEU A 502 24.03 3.88 -12.98
C LEU A 502 25.40 4.49 -13.32
N GLU A 503 25.55 5.80 -13.06
CA GLU A 503 26.74 6.59 -13.37
C GLU A 503 27.15 7.44 -12.15
N PRO A 504 27.81 6.83 -11.15
CA PRO A 504 28.45 7.61 -10.10
C PRO A 504 29.47 8.55 -10.76
N ARG A 505 29.36 9.85 -10.50
CA ARG A 505 30.35 10.81 -11.01
C ARG A 505 31.73 10.42 -10.45
N PRO A 506 32.81 10.44 -11.26
CA PRO A 506 34.15 10.40 -10.68
C PRO A 506 34.29 11.57 -9.69
N GLU A 507 34.95 11.33 -8.56
CA GLU A 507 35.13 12.36 -7.52
C GLU A 507 36.00 13.50 -8.06
N ASP A 508 35.36 14.63 -8.40
CA ASP A 508 36.04 15.90 -8.74
C ASP A 508 36.66 16.54 -7.49
N ASN A 509 37.65 15.87 -6.90
CA ASN A 509 38.94 16.44 -6.46
C ASN A 509 39.74 15.44 -5.60
N LYS A 510 41.03 15.30 -5.91
CA LYS A 510 42.02 14.75 -4.99
C LYS A 510 42.25 15.73 -3.83
N ASP A 511 42.55 15.20 -2.65
CA ASP A 511 42.96 15.86 -1.39
C ASP A 511 41.93 15.93 -0.24
N THR A 512 40.86 15.12 -0.30
CA THR A 512 40.24 14.59 0.93
C THR A 512 40.15 13.07 0.86
N THR A 513 40.36 12.40 2.01
CA THR A 513 40.32 10.93 2.12
C THR A 513 38.91 10.41 1.79
N PRO A 514 38.78 9.26 1.11
CA PRO A 514 37.60 8.96 0.31
C PRO A 514 36.36 8.77 1.18
N THR A 515 35.37 9.64 0.95
CA THR A 515 33.98 9.41 1.37
C THR A 515 33.14 9.15 0.12
N ALA A 516 33.45 8.03 -0.53
CA ALA A 516 32.53 7.39 -1.46
C ALA A 516 31.15 7.36 -0.80
N ALA A 517 30.13 7.85 -1.54
CA ALA A 517 28.79 8.11 -1.02
C ALA A 517 28.30 6.92 -0.19
N THR A 518 28.31 7.09 1.12
CA THR A 518 28.22 5.97 2.05
C THR A 518 26.76 5.55 2.08
N ALA A 519 26.44 4.46 1.38
CA ALA A 519 25.39 3.56 1.85
C ALA A 519 25.66 3.38 3.35
N PRO A 520 24.71 3.74 4.24
CA PRO A 520 25.03 3.98 5.65
C PRO A 520 25.84 2.84 6.20
N ALA A 521 27.02 3.18 6.75
CA ALA A 521 27.97 2.20 7.28
C ALA A 521 27.23 1.20 8.17
N PRO A 522 27.58 -0.09 8.16
CA PRO A 522 26.91 -1.08 8.99
C PRO A 522 26.90 -0.56 10.42
N MET A 523 25.69 -0.24 10.91
CA MET A 523 25.50 0.33 12.24
C MET A 523 26.18 -0.63 13.22
N PRO A 524 27.20 -0.18 13.99
CA PRO A 524 27.94 -1.07 14.89
C PRO A 524 26.94 -1.72 15.83
N GLU A 525 26.95 -3.06 15.90
CA GLU A 525 25.86 -3.87 16.46
C GLU A 525 25.34 -3.27 17.78
N PRO A 526 24.15 -2.65 17.78
CA PRO A 526 23.53 -2.32 19.04
C PRO A 526 23.06 -3.66 19.60
N ASN A 527 23.76 -4.15 20.62
CA ASN A 527 23.42 -5.38 21.33
C ASN A 527 22.05 -5.18 22.01
N ARG A 528 20.98 -5.40 21.24
CA ARG A 528 19.60 -5.02 21.56
C ARG A 528 18.64 -6.13 21.14
N THR A 529 18.00 -6.69 22.14
CA THR A 529 16.89 -7.62 22.03
C THR A 529 15.79 -7.01 21.16
N TYR A 530 15.48 -7.63 20.02
CA TYR A 530 14.42 -7.17 19.12
C TYR A 530 13.03 -7.46 19.70
N GLY A 531 12.59 -6.60 20.63
CA GLY A 531 11.17 -6.40 20.91
C GLY A 531 10.56 -5.48 19.87
N PHE A 532 9.48 -5.91 19.21
CA PHE A 532 8.60 -4.97 18.51
C PHE A 532 7.83 -4.18 19.58
N GLY A 533 8.23 -2.92 19.80
CA GLY A 533 7.63 -2.01 20.77
C GLY A 533 8.67 -1.13 21.46
N MET A 534 8.23 0.03 21.96
CA MET A 534 9.04 1.12 22.56
C MET A 534 9.85 1.95 21.56
N GLY A 535 9.35 3.16 21.26
CA GLY A 535 10.12 4.20 20.59
C GLY A 535 10.95 5.03 21.59
N THR A 536 11.96 5.72 21.08
CA THR A 536 12.71 6.76 21.80
C THR A 536 12.88 8.00 20.92
N GLN A 537 12.78 9.17 21.53
CA GLN A 537 12.96 10.47 20.88
C GLN A 537 14.40 10.61 20.36
N GLN A 538 14.57 11.31 19.23
CA GLN A 538 15.85 11.93 18.87
C GLN A 538 15.74 13.45 19.04
N THR A 539 16.63 14.00 19.87
CA THR A 539 16.80 15.44 20.08
C THR A 539 17.91 15.95 19.16
N MET A 540 17.81 17.20 18.68
CA MET A 540 18.76 17.81 17.74
C MET A 540 20.14 18.11 18.39
N GLY A 541 21.19 18.25 17.56
CA GLY A 541 22.59 18.46 17.96
C GLY A 541 22.92 19.85 18.58
N ALA A 542 24.19 20.26 18.79
CA ALA A 542 25.45 19.76 18.23
C ALA A 542 26.66 19.88 19.24
N PRO A 543 27.89 20.35 18.89
CA PRO A 543 29.07 19.51 18.63
C PRO A 543 30.27 19.71 19.62
N VAL A 544 31.47 19.20 19.24
CA VAL A 544 32.86 19.58 19.63
C VAL A 544 33.73 18.48 20.30
N SER A 545 34.67 17.95 19.50
CA SER A 545 36.10 17.60 19.73
C SER A 545 36.66 16.69 20.85
N ALA A 546 37.57 15.80 20.38
CA ALA A 546 38.83 15.31 20.99
C ALA A 546 38.85 14.02 21.88
N PRO A 547 39.98 13.27 21.93
CA PRO A 547 39.98 11.81 22.22
C PRO A 547 40.83 11.34 23.42
N SER A 548 40.55 10.14 23.99
CA SER A 548 41.51 9.07 24.35
C SER A 548 40.93 7.94 25.24
N LEU A 549 41.66 6.82 25.32
CA LEU A 549 41.41 5.48 25.93
C LEU A 549 41.77 5.43 27.46
N PRO A 550 41.75 4.27 28.18
CA PRO A 550 40.76 3.17 28.27
C PRO A 550 40.46 2.67 29.74
N GLY A 551 39.40 1.89 29.95
CA GLY A 551 39.40 0.77 30.94
C GLY A 551 38.51 0.86 32.21
N PRO A 552 38.22 -0.29 32.89
CA PRO A 552 37.13 -0.49 33.88
C PRO A 552 37.68 -0.64 35.35
N PRO A 553 36.94 -1.01 36.46
CA PRO A 553 35.75 -1.89 36.53
C PRO A 553 34.73 -1.78 37.73
N GLN A 554 33.83 -2.80 37.80
CA GLN A 554 33.22 -3.46 38.99
C GLN A 554 31.91 -2.96 39.69
N ASN A 555 30.84 -3.75 39.46
CA ASN A 555 30.01 -4.51 40.43
C ASN A 555 29.03 -3.89 41.48
N MET A 556 27.90 -4.63 41.62
CA MET A 556 27.01 -4.86 42.80
C MET A 556 25.66 -4.08 42.92
N PRO A 557 24.60 -4.66 43.56
CA PRO A 557 23.23 -4.57 43.01
C PRO A 557 22.07 -4.26 44.01
N HIS A 558 20.83 -4.30 43.48
CA HIS A 558 19.51 -4.46 44.14
C HIS A 558 18.89 -3.26 44.91
N GLN A 559 17.63 -2.93 44.57
CA GLN A 559 16.48 -2.94 45.50
C GLN A 559 15.11 -2.79 44.79
N MET A 560 14.03 -3.22 45.45
CA MET A 560 12.63 -3.25 44.97
C MET A 560 11.83 -1.99 45.39
N PRO A 561 10.66 -1.69 44.78
CA PRO A 561 9.88 -0.47 45.06
C PRO A 561 8.79 -0.63 46.15
N PRO A 562 8.40 0.45 46.85
CA PRO A 562 7.21 0.48 47.70
C PRO A 562 5.96 1.08 47.01
N GLN A 563 4.89 0.28 46.99
CA GLN A 563 3.56 0.49 47.62
C GLN A 563 2.71 1.78 47.41
N MET A 564 1.47 1.55 46.95
CA MET A 564 0.22 2.32 47.22
C MET A 564 -0.39 1.92 48.60
N PRO A 565 -1.56 2.43 49.13
CA PRO A 565 -2.63 3.28 48.55
C PRO A 565 -2.88 4.56 49.40
N PRO A 566 -4.09 5.02 49.90
CA PRO A 566 -5.42 4.41 50.12
C PRO A 566 -6.54 4.93 49.16
N GLN A 567 -7.75 5.25 49.66
CA GLN A 567 -9.02 5.41 48.91
C GLN A 567 -10.07 6.27 49.66
N ILE A 568 -11.13 6.71 48.94
CA ILE A 568 -12.54 6.91 49.42
C ILE A 568 -12.78 8.14 50.35
N PRO A 569 -14.02 8.74 50.47
CA PRO A 569 -15.36 8.31 50.06
C PRO A 569 -16.06 9.22 49.01
N GLN A 570 -17.11 8.85 48.26
CA GLN A 570 -18.40 8.17 48.53
C GLN A 570 -19.45 8.98 49.35
N GLN A 571 -20.44 9.54 48.66
CA GLN A 571 -21.75 9.89 49.22
C GLN A 571 -22.85 9.48 48.23
N ALA A 572 -24.02 9.10 48.74
CA ALA A 572 -25.10 8.53 47.94
C ALA A 572 -26.49 9.00 48.43
N ALA A 573 -27.42 9.06 47.46
CA ALA A 573 -28.87 9.02 47.64
C ALA A 573 -29.54 10.27 48.30
N PRO A 574 -30.88 10.36 48.24
CA PRO A 574 -31.73 10.24 47.03
C PRO A 574 -32.79 11.36 46.96
N TYR A 575 -33.52 11.50 45.84
CA TYR A 575 -34.94 11.91 45.91
C TYR A 575 -35.77 11.38 44.73
N THR A 576 -37.04 11.11 45.02
CA THR A 576 -38.16 10.76 44.11
C THR A 576 -38.46 11.92 43.15
N GLY A 577 -39.11 11.77 41.99
CA GLY A 577 -39.80 10.63 41.38
C GLY A 577 -41.14 11.11 40.82
N GLN A 578 -41.47 10.84 39.55
CA GLN A 578 -42.84 10.87 38.98
C GLN A 578 -42.84 10.45 37.49
N VAL A 579 -43.76 9.54 37.19
CA VAL A 579 -44.32 9.14 35.88
C VAL A 579 -45.81 9.49 36.05
N PRO A 580 -46.58 10.05 35.08
CA PRO A 580 -47.00 9.24 33.92
C PRO A 580 -47.42 9.95 32.61
N VAL A 581 -47.91 9.08 31.71
CA VAL A 581 -48.89 9.28 30.60
C VAL A 581 -48.33 9.40 29.18
N VAL A 582 -48.68 8.37 28.39
CA VAL A 582 -48.79 8.34 26.92
C VAL A 582 -50.24 7.91 26.64
N PRO A 583 -51.00 8.66 25.82
CA PRO A 583 -51.34 8.21 24.45
C PRO A 583 -51.43 9.40 23.45
N GLY A 584 -51.36 9.25 22.13
CA GLY A 584 -51.33 8.07 21.27
C GLY A 584 -51.28 8.46 19.78
N GLN A 585 -50.95 7.46 18.98
CA GLN A 585 -51.32 7.13 17.59
C GLN A 585 -52.13 8.09 16.67
N MET A 586 -51.88 7.87 15.36
CA MET A 586 -52.58 8.36 14.15
C MET A 586 -52.36 9.85 13.80
N SER A 587 -52.41 10.29 12.54
CA SER A 587 -52.08 9.67 11.24
C SER A 587 -52.05 10.76 10.14
N GLN A 588 -51.65 10.37 8.92
CA GLN A 588 -51.91 11.03 7.61
C GLN A 588 -50.80 11.86 6.93
N GLN A 589 -50.96 11.85 5.60
CA GLN A 589 -50.11 12.42 4.56
C GLN A 589 -50.36 13.93 4.41
N GLY A 590 -49.35 14.63 3.90
CA GLY A 590 -49.49 16.02 3.45
C GLY A 590 -48.30 16.41 2.57
N GLN A 591 -48.45 16.28 1.25
CA GLN A 591 -47.59 17.01 0.31
C GLN A 591 -47.93 18.50 0.43
N TYR A 592 -46.94 19.40 0.39
CA TYR A 592 -46.95 20.58 -0.48
C TYR A 592 -45.56 21.24 -0.55
N THR A 593 -45.40 22.12 -1.53
CA THR A 593 -44.15 22.59 -2.16
C THR A 593 -43.63 23.93 -1.56
N PRO A 594 -42.46 24.47 -2.00
CA PRO A 594 -41.59 25.29 -1.14
C PRO A 594 -41.65 26.81 -1.36
N ALA A 595 -40.99 27.56 -0.47
CA ALA A 595 -40.30 28.88 -0.61
C ALA A 595 -40.47 29.73 0.69
N PRO A 596 -39.72 30.83 0.91
CA PRO A 596 -38.61 31.40 0.12
C PRO A 596 -37.30 31.61 0.92
N VAL A 597 -36.30 32.12 0.20
CA VAL A 597 -35.02 32.64 0.69
C VAL A 597 -35.23 33.86 1.62
N GLN A 598 -34.48 33.95 2.72
CA GLN A 598 -34.18 35.22 3.37
C GLN A 598 -32.67 35.38 3.61
N SER A 599 -32.13 36.46 3.06
CA SER A 599 -30.78 36.97 3.30
C SER A 599 -30.72 37.77 4.60
N MET A 600 -29.72 37.54 5.45
CA MET A 600 -29.22 38.55 6.37
C MET A 600 -27.70 38.57 6.37
N SER A 601 -27.15 39.75 6.66
CA SER A 601 -25.78 40.14 6.40
C SER A 601 -25.05 40.55 7.68
N MET A 602 -23.74 40.31 7.70
CA MET A 602 -22.72 40.91 8.59
C MET A 602 -22.82 40.71 10.11
N GLY A 603 -21.83 39.98 10.64
CA GLY A 603 -21.36 40.05 12.02
C GLY A 603 -19.88 39.63 12.07
N GLN A 604 -18.98 40.54 12.41
CA GLN A 604 -17.53 40.36 12.27
C GLN A 604 -16.94 39.39 13.33
N GLY A 605 -15.93 38.59 12.95
CA GLY A 605 -15.26 37.71 13.91
C GLY A 605 -14.09 36.86 13.40
N ARG A 606 -12.90 37.48 13.26
CA ARG A 606 -11.55 36.87 13.12
C ARG A 606 -11.27 35.96 11.92
N GLU A 607 -10.31 36.40 11.11
CA GLU A 607 -9.70 35.64 10.03
C GLU A 607 -8.88 34.45 10.54
N TYR A 608 -9.08 33.30 9.93
CA TYR A 608 -8.12 32.19 9.86
C TYR A 608 -8.07 31.79 8.39
N MET A 609 -6.94 32.02 7.71
CA MET A 609 -6.80 31.69 6.28
C MET A 609 -6.86 30.17 6.03
N PRO A 610 -7.79 29.68 5.19
CA PRO A 610 -7.74 28.32 4.65
C PRO A 610 -6.98 28.32 3.31
N ASN A 611 -6.10 27.34 3.10
CA ASN A 611 -5.37 27.15 1.84
C ASN A 611 -6.33 27.06 0.63
N THR A 612 -6.18 27.97 -0.34
CA THR A 612 -6.92 27.95 -1.60
C THR A 612 -6.33 26.94 -2.58
N MET A 613 -6.77 25.68 -2.50
CA MET A 613 -6.76 24.75 -3.63
C MET A 613 -8.17 24.24 -3.92
N THR A 614 -8.99 25.10 -4.51
CA THR A 614 -10.26 24.72 -5.17
C THR A 614 -10.31 25.40 -6.55
N GLY A 615 -10.60 24.62 -7.59
CA GLY A 615 -10.44 25.05 -8.97
C GLY A 615 -11.54 25.99 -9.45
N GLY A 616 -11.15 27.18 -9.92
CA GLY A 616 -11.98 28.03 -10.78
C GLY A 616 -11.72 27.70 -12.25
N GLY A 617 -12.75 27.31 -12.99
CA GLY A 617 -12.63 27.04 -14.43
C GLY A 617 -12.57 28.33 -15.25
N TYR A 618 -11.64 28.40 -16.20
CA TYR A 618 -11.62 29.43 -17.24
C TYR A 618 -11.93 28.83 -18.63
N GLN A 619 -12.53 29.66 -19.48
CA GLN A 619 -13.11 29.25 -20.76
C GLN A 619 -12.06 28.81 -21.79
N GLN A 620 -12.49 27.98 -22.73
CA GLN A 620 -11.68 27.49 -23.84
C GLN A 620 -11.46 28.59 -24.89
N THR A 621 -10.21 28.78 -25.32
CA THR A 621 -9.88 29.34 -26.63
C THR A 621 -9.15 28.29 -27.48
N MET A 622 -9.58 28.14 -28.73
CA MET A 622 -9.06 27.16 -29.69
C MET A 622 -8.23 27.86 -30.77
N GLY A 623 -6.90 27.72 -30.77
CA GLY A 623 -6.08 28.16 -31.91
C GLY A 623 -4.56 28.10 -31.75
N GLY A 624 -3.93 27.00 -32.18
CA GLY A 624 -2.49 26.96 -32.49
C GLY A 624 -1.58 26.05 -31.61
N PRO A 625 -0.26 26.07 -31.84
CA PRO A 625 0.76 25.46 -30.98
C PRO A 625 0.99 26.34 -29.73
N TRP A 626 0.80 25.77 -28.53
CA TRP A 626 0.80 26.38 -27.17
C TRP A 626 0.15 27.78 -26.97
N ARG A 627 -0.48 28.35 -28.00
CA ARG A 627 -1.49 29.39 -27.95
C ARG A 627 -2.89 28.78 -27.75
#